data_AF-A0ABD5QNN1-F1
#
_entry.id   AF-A0ABD5QNN1-F1
#
_cell.length_a   1.000
_cell.length_b   1.000
_cell.length_c   1.000
_cell.angle_alpha   90.00
_cell.angle_beta   90.00
_cell.angle_gamma   90.00
#
_symmetry.space_group_name_H-M   'P 1'
#
loop_
_entity.id
_entity.type
_entity.pdbx_description
1 polymer ?
#
loop_
_entity_poly.entity_id
_entity_poly.type
_entity_poly.pdbx_seq_one_letter_code
_entity_poly.pdbx_strand_id
1 'polypeptide(L)'
;MSMSDKYPAESGRRRFVKGVVGGAALAGVGAAGSVTVNTLTTAGGVGGGQTTAMTIAKVTGPAPRGLPQIPVRVTDDGYIEGVWPEVQTVEQNGVEVEVAQEQLGGRTYSGAWFQYCGVESQENVAPNFESDNLFRAETGQYDWQDDTYDSGDRIHVDDFGDYDSWGNGVGADGVGKPAAVTWRSEDADSTLNATVIRSTRIEEAAQEDEWIEASTDQGFMAYLNVCTHFCCIPGYKQLEESSRYGVGDGTYCVCHQSGYDPFTLEQALFVARPRPD
;
A
#
# COMPACT_ATOMS: atom_id res chain seq x y z
N MET A 1 -55.19 -1.52 2.07
CA MET A 1 -53.90 -1.82 2.72
C MET A 1 -52.83 -1.78 1.64
N SER A 2 -52.16 -0.63 1.47
CA SER A 2 -51.09 -0.46 0.48
C SER A 2 -49.75 -0.75 1.14
N MET A 3 -48.92 -1.55 0.46
CA MET A 3 -47.62 -2.03 0.91
C MET A 3 -46.72 -0.88 1.39
N SER A 4 -46.25 -0.99 2.62
CA SER A 4 -45.16 -0.18 3.16
C SER A 4 -43.94 -0.31 2.26
N ASP A 5 -43.42 0.83 1.82
CA ASP A 5 -42.13 0.96 1.16
C ASP A 5 -41.06 0.20 1.97
N LYS A 6 -40.40 -0.77 1.33
CA LYS A 6 -39.36 -1.61 1.93
C LYS A 6 -38.00 -0.91 1.97
N TYR A 7 -37.89 0.32 1.50
CA TYR A 7 -36.64 1.07 1.57
C TYR A 7 -36.57 1.91 2.86
N PRO A 8 -35.48 1.79 3.64
CA PRO A 8 -35.19 2.73 4.71
C PRO A 8 -35.12 4.16 4.14
N ALA A 9 -35.51 5.14 4.96
CA ALA A 9 -35.43 6.55 4.62
C ALA A 9 -34.01 6.94 4.13
N GLU A 10 -33.95 7.92 3.23
CA GLU A 10 -32.70 8.37 2.61
C GLU A 10 -31.65 8.73 3.67
N SER A 11 -30.65 7.86 3.84
CA SER A 11 -29.46 8.13 4.64
C SER A 11 -28.29 8.53 3.74
N GLY A 12 -27.34 9.28 4.31
CA GLY A 12 -26.18 9.85 3.60
C GLY A 12 -25.36 8.86 2.76
N ARG A 13 -25.42 7.56 3.08
CA ARG A 13 -24.79 6.47 2.29
C ARG A 13 -25.28 6.40 0.84
N ARG A 14 -26.56 6.68 0.54
CA ARG A 14 -27.06 6.67 -0.85
C ARG A 14 -26.58 7.85 -1.69
N ARG A 15 -26.25 8.99 -1.06
CA ARG A 15 -25.64 10.13 -1.76
C ARG A 15 -24.20 9.83 -2.17
N PHE A 16 -23.46 9.09 -1.33
CA PHE A 16 -22.09 8.67 -1.61
C PHE A 16 -22.01 7.75 -2.83
N VAL A 17 -22.86 6.72 -2.90
CA VAL A 17 -22.88 5.75 -4.02
C VAL A 17 -23.26 6.42 -5.35
N LYS A 18 -24.22 7.38 -5.34
CA LYS A 18 -24.54 8.15 -6.56
C LYS A 18 -23.41 9.08 -7.00
N GLY A 19 -22.60 9.59 -6.07
CA GLY A 19 -21.40 10.37 -6.39
C GLY A 19 -20.33 9.56 -7.11
N VAL A 20 -20.09 8.32 -6.67
CA VAL A 20 -19.09 7.41 -7.29
C VAL A 20 -19.49 6.98 -8.70
N VAL A 21 -20.79 6.71 -8.94
CA VAL A 21 -21.27 6.30 -10.27
C VAL A 21 -21.32 7.48 -11.26
N GLY A 22 -21.47 8.72 -10.77
CA GLY A 22 -21.49 9.92 -11.62
C GLY A 22 -20.13 10.40 -12.11
N GLY A 23 -19.02 9.96 -11.49
CA GLY A 23 -17.66 10.42 -11.83
C GLY A 23 -17.09 9.85 -13.14
N ALA A 24 -17.64 8.76 -13.65
CA ALA A 24 -17.15 8.11 -14.87
C ALA A 24 -17.65 8.75 -16.19
N ALA A 25 -18.47 9.80 -16.14
CA ALA A 25 -19.20 10.32 -17.31
C ALA A 25 -18.74 11.68 -17.86
N LEU A 26 -17.65 12.28 -17.37
CA LEU A 26 -17.14 13.56 -17.88
C LEU A 26 -15.67 13.45 -18.34
N ALA A 27 -15.46 12.63 -19.37
CA ALA A 27 -14.29 12.74 -20.23
C ALA A 27 -14.68 13.55 -21.47
N GLY A 28 -14.33 14.85 -21.50
CA GLY A 28 -14.46 15.66 -22.71
C GLY A 28 -14.37 17.17 -22.53
N VAL A 29 -13.29 17.73 -23.07
CA VAL A 29 -13.03 19.13 -23.50
C VAL A 29 -12.29 20.06 -22.53
N GLY A 30 -11.06 20.44 -22.93
CA GLY A 30 -10.51 21.79 -22.73
C GLY A 30 -9.12 21.89 -22.13
N ALA A 31 -8.08 21.98 -22.96
CA ALA A 31 -6.75 22.42 -22.55
C ALA A 31 -6.74 23.95 -22.37
N ALA A 32 -6.74 24.44 -21.12
CA ALA A 32 -6.23 25.74 -20.70
C ALA A 32 -6.22 25.78 -19.16
N GLY A 33 -5.07 26.16 -18.57
CA GLY A 33 -4.81 26.04 -17.15
C GLY A 33 -5.87 26.67 -16.24
N SER A 34 -6.24 25.96 -15.18
CA SER A 34 -6.74 26.55 -13.95
C SER A 34 -6.62 25.54 -12.81
N VAL A 35 -6.16 26.06 -11.68
CA VAL A 35 -6.11 25.48 -10.33
C VAL A 35 -7.12 24.34 -10.15
N THR A 36 -6.64 23.13 -9.90
CA THR A 36 -7.47 22.00 -9.49
C THR A 36 -8.08 22.30 -8.13
N VAL A 37 -9.29 22.84 -8.15
CA VAL A 37 -10.09 23.03 -6.93
C VAL A 37 -10.61 21.65 -6.53
N ASN A 38 -10.00 21.07 -5.49
CA ASN A 38 -10.33 19.76 -4.90
C ASN A 38 -11.67 19.80 -4.11
N THR A 39 -12.68 20.56 -4.56
CA THR A 39 -13.84 20.95 -3.74
C THR A 39 -15.12 20.14 -3.97
N LEU A 40 -15.07 19.02 -4.68
CA LEU A 40 -16.25 18.17 -4.85
C LEU A 40 -15.94 16.77 -4.33
N THR A 41 -16.30 16.53 -3.05
CA THR A 41 -16.24 15.29 -2.25
C THR A 41 -15.15 15.15 -1.16
N THR A 42 -14.70 16.24 -0.53
CA THR A 42 -14.09 16.11 0.80
C THR A 42 -15.17 15.74 1.82
N ALA A 43 -15.21 14.47 2.22
CA ALA A 43 -15.74 14.13 3.54
C ALA A 43 -14.88 14.87 4.59
N GLY A 44 -15.47 15.25 5.74
CA GLY A 44 -14.72 15.94 6.80
C GLY A 44 -13.51 15.11 7.27
N GLY A 45 -12.41 15.80 7.57
CA GLY A 45 -11.14 15.24 8.03
C GLY A 45 -9.94 15.71 7.22
N VAL A 46 -8.73 15.49 7.73
CA VAL A 46 -7.48 16.07 7.21
C VAL A 46 -6.71 15.07 6.35
N GLY A 47 -6.21 15.51 5.19
CA GLY A 47 -5.24 14.74 4.37
C GLY A 47 -5.82 13.71 3.41
N GLY A 48 -7.14 13.67 3.20
CA GLY A 48 -7.80 12.82 2.20
C GLY A 48 -8.00 13.51 0.84
N GLY A 49 -8.48 12.76 -0.16
CA GLY A 49 -8.78 13.26 -1.51
C GLY A 49 -8.22 12.39 -2.64
N GLN A 50 -8.33 12.86 -3.88
CA GLN A 50 -7.73 12.17 -5.02
C GLN A 50 -6.20 12.16 -4.86
N THR A 51 -5.63 10.97 -4.85
CA THR A 51 -4.20 10.71 -4.67
C THR A 51 -3.75 9.71 -5.72
N THR A 52 -2.59 9.95 -6.32
CA THR A 52 -1.92 8.99 -7.20
C THR A 52 -0.80 8.34 -6.40
N ALA A 53 -0.90 7.03 -6.17
CA ALA A 53 0.13 6.27 -5.46
C ALA A 53 0.89 5.35 -6.41
N MET A 54 2.12 5.03 -6.04
CA MET A 54 2.82 3.89 -6.61
C MET A 54 2.36 2.61 -5.93
N THR A 55 2.01 1.62 -6.75
CA THR A 55 1.46 0.36 -6.27
C THR A 55 2.08 -0.81 -7.01
N ILE A 56 2.15 -1.98 -6.37
CA ILE A 56 2.36 -3.23 -7.08
C ILE A 56 1.22 -3.47 -8.08
N ALA A 57 1.51 -3.96 -9.27
CA ALA A 57 0.52 -4.02 -10.34
C ALA A 57 -0.61 -4.99 -10.01
N LYS A 58 -1.86 -4.59 -10.27
CA LYS A 58 -2.98 -5.52 -10.18
C LYS A 58 -3.04 -6.39 -11.43
N VAL A 59 -3.01 -7.71 -11.25
CA VAL A 59 -3.07 -8.69 -12.35
C VAL A 59 -4.48 -9.21 -12.57
N THR A 60 -5.21 -9.55 -11.48
CA THR A 60 -6.51 -10.23 -11.59
C THR A 60 -7.46 -9.91 -10.43
N GLY A 61 -8.72 -10.32 -10.58
CA GLY A 61 -9.77 -10.21 -9.56
C GLY A 61 -10.42 -8.82 -9.44
N PRO A 62 -11.30 -8.65 -8.44
CA PRO A 62 -12.17 -7.48 -8.29
C PRO A 62 -11.55 -6.29 -7.56
N ALA A 63 -10.34 -6.41 -7.00
CA ALA A 63 -9.66 -5.26 -6.39
C ALA A 63 -9.63 -4.07 -7.37
N PRO A 64 -9.91 -2.84 -6.91
CA PRO A 64 -9.96 -1.68 -7.81
C PRO A 64 -8.58 -1.26 -8.31
N ARG A 65 -7.50 -1.64 -7.61
CA ARG A 65 -6.12 -1.19 -7.87
C ARG A 65 -5.09 -2.07 -7.14
N GLY A 66 -3.81 -1.83 -7.43
CA GLY A 66 -2.67 -2.41 -6.74
C GLY A 66 -2.55 -2.09 -5.25
N LEU A 67 -1.57 -2.69 -4.58
CA LEU A 67 -1.26 -2.39 -3.17
C LEU A 67 -0.18 -1.30 -3.09
N PRO A 68 -0.34 -0.25 -2.26
CA PRO A 68 0.63 0.84 -2.18
C PRO A 68 2.01 0.37 -1.78
N GLN A 69 3.01 0.79 -2.54
CA GLN A 69 4.42 0.58 -2.19
C GLN A 69 4.77 1.40 -0.95
N ILE A 70 5.62 0.81 -0.11
CA ILE A 70 6.36 1.50 0.94
C ILE A 70 7.80 1.61 0.42
N PRO A 71 8.32 2.82 0.14
CA PRO A 71 9.74 2.97 -0.21
C PRO A 71 10.61 2.45 0.92
N VAL A 72 11.76 1.86 0.61
CA VAL A 72 12.61 1.19 1.60
C VAL A 72 14.03 1.72 1.59
N ARG A 73 14.69 1.58 2.74
CA ARG A 73 16.12 1.83 2.91
C ARG A 73 16.74 0.76 3.80
N VAL A 74 17.95 0.34 3.48
CA VAL A 74 18.78 -0.46 4.36
C VAL A 74 19.66 0.48 5.18
N THR A 75 19.59 0.33 6.50
CA THR A 75 20.41 1.10 7.44
C THR A 75 21.88 0.66 7.37
N ASP A 76 22.79 1.50 7.87
CA ASP A 76 24.23 1.19 7.93
C ASP A 76 24.54 -0.10 8.73
N ASP A 77 23.69 -0.42 9.71
CA ASP A 77 23.77 -1.63 10.53
C ASP A 77 23.03 -2.84 9.91
N GLY A 78 22.53 -2.73 8.68
CA GLY A 78 21.92 -3.84 7.92
C GLY A 78 20.44 -4.14 8.24
N TYR A 79 19.78 -3.33 9.07
CA TYR A 79 18.32 -3.42 9.25
C TYR A 79 17.54 -2.74 8.13
N ILE A 80 16.32 -3.20 7.87
CA ILE A 80 15.44 -2.67 6.82
C ILE A 80 14.36 -1.78 7.43
N GLU A 81 14.18 -0.58 6.88
CA GLU A 81 13.13 0.37 7.26
C GLU A 81 12.28 0.80 6.07
N GLY A 82 11.02 1.10 6.35
CA GLY A 82 10.12 1.73 5.38
C GLY A 82 10.18 3.25 5.54
N VAL A 83 10.48 3.97 4.46
CA VAL A 83 10.57 5.43 4.49
C VAL A 83 9.18 6.03 4.73
N TRP A 84 9.04 6.86 5.76
CA TRP A 84 7.87 7.73 5.94
C TRP A 84 8.22 9.13 5.40
N PRO A 85 7.34 9.78 4.60
CA PRO A 85 7.69 11.05 3.97
C PRO A 85 7.78 12.19 4.99
N GLU A 86 8.55 13.23 4.65
CA GLU A 86 8.70 14.43 5.49
C GLU A 86 7.35 15.05 5.90
N VAL A 87 7.25 15.43 7.18
CA VAL A 87 6.09 16.13 7.73
C VAL A 87 6.22 17.62 7.50
N GLN A 88 5.19 18.22 6.91
CA GLN A 88 5.13 19.65 6.66
C GLN A 88 3.75 20.22 6.97
N THR A 89 3.71 21.47 7.43
CA THR A 89 2.47 22.24 7.61
C THR A 89 2.09 22.92 6.31
N VAL A 90 0.88 22.68 5.83
CA VAL A 90 0.33 23.31 4.62
C VAL A 90 -0.99 23.99 4.92
N GLU A 91 -1.28 25.10 4.23
CA GLU A 91 -2.58 25.76 4.32
C GLU A 91 -3.57 25.07 3.36
N GLN A 92 -4.63 24.45 3.91
CA GLN A 92 -5.73 23.88 3.14
C GLN A 92 -7.05 24.53 3.55
N ASN A 93 -7.73 25.16 2.59
CA ASN A 93 -9.01 25.84 2.82
C ASN A 93 -8.96 26.89 3.96
N GLY A 94 -7.83 27.59 4.13
CA GLY A 94 -7.65 28.59 5.18
C GLY A 94 -7.34 28.02 6.57
N VAL A 95 -6.99 26.73 6.66
CA VAL A 95 -6.60 26.05 7.90
C VAL A 95 -5.22 25.43 7.71
N GLU A 96 -4.32 25.65 8.67
CA GLU A 96 -3.02 24.96 8.72
C GLU A 96 -3.23 23.50 9.10
N VAL A 97 -2.73 22.59 8.26
CA VAL A 97 -2.81 21.14 8.47
C VAL A 97 -1.45 20.50 8.25
N GLU A 98 -1.12 19.51 9.08
CA GLU A 98 0.07 18.68 8.88
C GLU A 98 -0.19 17.59 7.85
N VAL A 99 0.74 17.44 6.91
CA VAL A 99 0.76 16.38 5.90
C VAL A 99 2.14 15.75 5.86
N ALA A 100 2.18 14.43 5.65
CA ALA A 100 3.42 13.71 5.33
C ALA A 100 3.53 13.62 3.80
N GLN A 101 4.45 14.37 3.21
CA GLN A 101 4.63 14.45 1.77
C GLN A 101 6.04 14.92 1.40
N GLU A 102 6.65 14.29 0.40
CA GLU A 102 7.93 14.71 -0.17
C GLU A 102 8.03 14.38 -1.68
N GLN A 103 9.12 14.80 -2.32
CA GLN A 103 9.45 14.39 -3.68
C GLN A 103 10.45 13.24 -3.65
N LEU A 104 10.09 12.12 -4.29
CA LEU A 104 10.92 10.93 -4.41
C LEU A 104 10.83 10.38 -5.83
N GLY A 105 11.96 10.07 -6.47
CA GLY A 105 11.98 9.46 -7.81
C GLY A 105 11.10 10.18 -8.85
N GLY A 106 11.17 11.51 -8.87
CA GLY A 106 10.38 12.36 -9.77
C GLY A 106 8.87 12.47 -9.45
N ARG A 107 8.40 11.93 -8.32
CA ARG A 107 6.96 11.85 -7.97
C ARG A 107 6.70 12.34 -6.55
N THR A 108 5.46 12.73 -6.28
CA THR A 108 5.02 13.08 -4.93
C THR A 108 4.74 11.80 -4.13
N TYR A 109 5.60 11.50 -3.17
CA TYR A 109 5.37 10.44 -2.18
C TYR A 109 4.62 11.02 -0.98
N SER A 110 3.56 10.35 -0.51
CA SER A 110 2.73 10.87 0.57
C SER A 110 2.17 9.77 1.46
N GLY A 111 2.05 10.05 2.77
CA GLY A 111 1.35 9.19 3.72
C GLY A 111 -0.11 8.96 3.37
N ALA A 112 -0.73 9.82 2.54
CA ALA A 112 -2.07 9.63 2.02
C ALA A 112 -2.23 8.32 1.21
N TRP A 113 -1.14 7.77 0.68
CA TRP A 113 -1.09 6.50 -0.06
C TRP A 113 -1.69 5.33 0.73
N PHE A 114 -1.56 5.39 2.05
CA PHE A 114 -1.95 4.33 2.97
C PHE A 114 -3.36 4.54 3.56
N GLN A 115 -4.03 5.68 3.29
CA GLN A 115 -5.32 6.03 3.89
C GLN A 115 -6.50 5.35 3.19
N TYR A 116 -6.66 4.04 3.40
CA TYR A 116 -7.81 3.26 2.94
C TYR A 116 -8.10 2.09 3.87
N CYS A 117 -9.26 1.46 3.71
CA CYS A 117 -9.58 0.22 4.43
C CYS A 117 -9.58 0.32 5.97
N GLY A 118 -9.77 1.52 6.54
CA GLY A 118 -9.72 1.76 7.98
C GLY A 118 -8.31 2.11 8.48
N VAL A 119 -7.28 2.01 7.62
CA VAL A 119 -5.95 2.50 7.92
C VAL A 119 -5.96 4.01 8.14
N GLU A 120 -6.85 4.75 7.46
CA GLU A 120 -7.02 6.20 7.65
C GLU A 120 -7.33 6.64 9.10
N SER A 121 -7.82 5.72 9.94
CA SER A 121 -8.13 6.00 11.35
C SER A 121 -7.06 5.52 12.33
N GLN A 122 -5.98 4.91 11.84
CA GLN A 122 -4.91 4.43 12.69
C GLN A 122 -3.93 5.57 12.99
N GLU A 123 -3.49 5.67 14.24
CA GLU A 123 -2.55 6.72 14.66
C GLU A 123 -1.19 6.63 13.98
N ASN A 124 -0.76 5.41 13.64
CA ASN A 124 0.52 5.16 13.01
C ASN A 124 0.65 5.64 11.56
N VAL A 125 -0.44 6.07 10.91
CA VAL A 125 -0.38 6.80 9.63
C VAL A 125 -0.64 8.29 9.78
N ALA A 126 -0.76 8.80 11.01
CA ALA A 126 -0.74 10.23 11.25
C ALA A 126 0.66 10.79 10.93
N PRO A 127 0.77 11.98 10.30
CA PRO A 127 2.05 12.58 9.97
C PRO A 127 2.99 12.70 11.17
N ASN A 128 2.46 13.13 12.31
CA ASN A 128 3.22 13.38 13.55
C ASN A 128 3.36 12.15 14.46
N PHE A 129 3.03 10.95 13.98
CA PHE A 129 3.29 9.73 14.74
C PHE A 129 4.77 9.37 14.65
N GLU A 130 5.42 9.35 15.81
CA GLU A 130 6.83 9.01 15.97
C GLU A 130 7.02 7.50 15.90
N SER A 131 7.86 7.04 14.99
CA SER A 131 8.21 5.62 14.84
C SER A 131 9.65 5.50 14.34
N ASP A 132 10.33 4.42 14.73
CA ASP A 132 11.64 4.07 14.18
C ASP A 132 11.57 3.60 12.72
N ASN A 133 10.35 3.38 12.20
CA ASN A 133 10.08 2.95 10.82
C ASN A 133 10.72 1.61 10.42
N LEU A 134 11.30 0.86 11.36
CA LEU A 134 11.90 -0.43 11.08
C LEU A 134 10.83 -1.47 10.80
N PHE A 135 11.10 -2.34 9.83
CA PHE A 135 10.24 -3.50 9.60
C PHE A 135 10.50 -4.54 10.68
N ARG A 136 9.41 -5.06 11.24
CA ARG A 136 9.45 -6.06 12.31
C ARG A 136 8.74 -7.33 11.90
N ALA A 137 9.33 -8.48 12.22
CA ALA A 137 8.85 -9.78 11.82
C ALA A 137 7.41 -10.02 12.29
N GLU A 138 6.56 -10.44 11.36
CA GLU A 138 5.25 -11.05 11.64
C GLU A 138 5.36 -12.56 11.31
N THR A 139 5.59 -13.39 12.33
CA THR A 139 5.76 -14.84 12.20
C THR A 139 4.45 -15.58 11.88
N GLY A 140 4.55 -16.80 11.36
CA GLY A 140 3.46 -17.70 11.01
C GLY A 140 3.11 -17.72 9.52
N GLN A 141 3.92 -17.04 8.69
CA GLN A 141 3.67 -16.85 7.25
C GLN A 141 4.65 -17.61 6.36
N TYR A 142 5.89 -17.78 6.82
CA TYR A 142 6.97 -18.42 6.07
C TYR A 142 7.86 -19.22 7.01
N ASP A 143 8.09 -20.51 6.72
CA ASP A 143 8.90 -21.41 7.56
C ASP A 143 10.29 -20.82 7.87
N TRP A 144 10.97 -20.25 6.86
CA TRP A 144 12.30 -19.67 7.04
C TRP A 144 12.30 -18.52 8.06
N GLN A 145 11.23 -17.71 8.07
CA GLN A 145 11.11 -16.56 8.93
C GLN A 145 10.80 -17.01 10.37
N ASP A 146 9.96 -18.03 10.52
CA ASP A 146 9.58 -18.62 11.81
C ASP A 146 10.77 -19.31 12.50
N ASP A 147 11.70 -19.87 11.72
CA ASP A 147 12.93 -20.46 12.22
C ASP A 147 13.98 -19.40 12.63
N THR A 148 13.86 -18.17 12.13
CA THR A 148 14.87 -17.10 12.27
C THR A 148 14.49 -16.05 13.30
N TYR A 149 13.20 -15.71 13.41
CA TYR A 149 12.72 -14.56 14.17
C TYR A 149 11.58 -14.93 15.13
N ASP A 150 11.52 -14.23 16.26
CA ASP A 150 10.30 -14.06 17.04
C ASP A 150 9.50 -12.86 16.48
N SER A 151 8.17 -12.86 16.70
CA SER A 151 7.32 -11.73 16.29
C SER A 151 7.77 -10.43 16.98
N GLY A 152 7.94 -9.35 16.20
CA GLY A 152 8.46 -8.06 16.66
C GLY A 152 9.97 -7.85 16.47
N ASP A 153 10.72 -8.90 16.14
CA ASP A 153 12.15 -8.79 15.84
C ASP A 153 12.40 -7.94 14.60
N ARG A 154 13.50 -7.18 14.59
CA ARG A 154 13.87 -6.32 13.47
C ARG A 154 14.45 -7.15 12.32
N ILE A 155 13.96 -6.91 11.11
CA ILE A 155 14.41 -7.61 9.92
C ILE A 155 15.80 -7.11 9.47
N HIS A 156 16.70 -8.05 9.20
CA HIS A 156 18.08 -7.80 8.78
C HIS A 156 18.35 -8.36 7.36
N VAL A 157 19.19 -7.68 6.58
CA VAL A 157 19.42 -8.01 5.16
C VAL A 157 20.16 -9.34 4.94
N ASP A 158 21.00 -9.75 5.89
CA ASP A 158 21.79 -10.99 5.80
C ASP A 158 20.91 -12.24 5.72
N ASP A 159 19.70 -12.19 6.29
CA ASP A 159 18.76 -13.31 6.28
C ASP A 159 18.11 -13.51 4.90
N PHE A 160 18.39 -12.63 3.93
CA PHE A 160 17.94 -12.73 2.54
C PHE A 160 19.04 -13.19 1.59
N GLY A 161 20.17 -13.72 2.07
CA GLY A 161 21.34 -14.05 1.22
C GLY A 161 21.08 -15.08 0.09
N ASP A 162 20.02 -15.87 0.17
CA ASP A 162 19.59 -16.90 -0.78
C ASP A 162 18.41 -16.48 -1.67
N TYR A 163 18.07 -15.19 -1.74
CA TYR A 163 16.89 -14.68 -2.46
C TYR A 163 16.78 -15.07 -3.94
N ASP A 164 17.91 -15.33 -4.61
CA ASP A 164 18.03 -15.70 -6.02
C ASP A 164 17.78 -17.19 -6.29
N SER A 165 17.63 -17.98 -5.23
CA SER A 165 17.43 -19.43 -5.28
C SER A 165 16.35 -19.91 -4.29
N TRP A 166 15.86 -19.03 -3.42
CA TRP A 166 14.81 -19.32 -2.45
C TRP A 166 13.52 -19.81 -3.12
N GLY A 167 12.91 -20.82 -2.52
CA GLY A 167 11.67 -21.41 -2.98
C GLY A 167 10.92 -22.10 -1.85
N ASN A 168 9.60 -22.13 -1.95
CA ASN A 168 8.72 -22.75 -0.96
C ASN A 168 7.67 -23.69 -1.59
N GLY A 169 7.89 -24.10 -2.84
CA GLY A 169 6.96 -24.95 -3.60
C GLY A 169 5.77 -24.22 -4.24
N VAL A 170 5.61 -22.90 -4.01
CA VAL A 170 4.61 -22.07 -4.70
C VAL A 170 5.30 -21.25 -5.79
N GLY A 171 4.84 -21.33 -7.04
CA GLY A 171 5.45 -20.60 -8.16
C GLY A 171 6.86 -21.10 -8.51
N ALA A 172 7.68 -20.25 -9.11
CA ALA A 172 9.08 -20.52 -9.47
C ALA A 172 10.06 -20.10 -8.36
N ASP A 173 11.08 -20.91 -8.12
CA ASP A 173 12.18 -20.61 -7.20
C ASP A 173 13.01 -19.42 -7.72
N GLY A 174 13.66 -18.70 -6.81
CA GLY A 174 14.57 -17.59 -7.11
C GLY A 174 13.91 -16.31 -7.62
N VAL A 175 12.57 -16.23 -7.63
CA VAL A 175 11.84 -15.03 -8.04
C VAL A 175 11.92 -13.92 -6.98
N GLY A 176 12.14 -14.30 -5.72
CA GLY A 176 12.37 -13.37 -4.62
C GLY A 176 12.03 -14.00 -3.29
N LYS A 177 12.76 -13.61 -2.25
CA LYS A 177 12.53 -14.08 -0.87
C LYS A 177 11.72 -13.05 -0.08
N PRO A 178 10.56 -13.45 0.47
CA PRO A 178 9.66 -12.54 1.20
C PRO A 178 9.82 -12.64 2.72
N ALA A 179 9.61 -11.53 3.42
CA ALA A 179 9.26 -11.50 4.84
C ALA A 179 7.89 -10.85 5.03
N ALA A 180 7.06 -11.44 5.90
CA ALA A 180 5.84 -10.81 6.41
C ALA A 180 6.23 -9.92 7.60
N VAL A 181 5.82 -8.66 7.58
CA VAL A 181 6.31 -7.68 8.55
C VAL A 181 5.22 -6.74 9.00
N THR A 182 5.42 -6.12 10.16
CA THR A 182 4.70 -4.93 10.58
C THR A 182 5.58 -3.70 10.38
N TRP A 183 4.94 -2.56 10.13
CA TRP A 183 5.61 -1.27 9.93
C TRP A 183 4.92 -0.21 10.78
N ARG A 184 5.67 0.70 11.40
CA ARG A 184 5.12 1.77 12.24
C ARG A 184 4.11 1.28 13.29
N SER A 185 4.23 0.05 13.77
CA SER A 185 3.26 -0.57 14.69
C SER A 185 3.71 -0.54 16.14
N GLU A 186 4.98 -0.21 16.39
CA GLU A 186 5.49 -0.05 17.75
C GLU A 186 4.83 1.15 18.42
N ASP A 187 4.46 0.97 19.69
CA ASP A 187 3.74 1.96 20.50
C ASP A 187 2.38 2.42 19.92
N ALA A 188 1.85 1.70 18.92
CA ALA A 188 0.51 1.91 18.37
C ALA A 188 -0.47 0.83 18.81
N ASP A 189 -1.76 1.19 18.96
CA ASP A 189 -2.86 0.25 19.22
C ASP A 189 -3.20 -0.60 17.98
N SER A 190 -2.74 -0.18 16.80
CA SER A 190 -3.04 -0.81 15.52
C SER A 190 -1.79 -1.32 14.83
N THR A 191 -1.93 -2.41 14.07
CA THR A 191 -0.85 -3.01 13.30
C THR A 191 -1.00 -2.67 11.81
N LEU A 192 0.07 -2.15 11.20
CA LEU A 192 0.17 -2.01 9.74
C LEU A 192 0.98 -3.16 9.18
N ASN A 193 0.27 -4.12 8.61
CA ASN A 193 0.89 -5.28 7.97
C ASN A 193 1.45 -4.88 6.61
N ALA A 194 2.65 -5.37 6.32
CA ALA A 194 3.38 -5.15 5.09
C ALA A 194 4.08 -6.44 4.64
N THR A 195 4.64 -6.40 3.43
CA THR A 195 5.51 -7.47 2.93
C THR A 195 6.76 -6.81 2.38
N VAL A 196 7.92 -7.35 2.76
CA VAL A 196 9.23 -6.99 2.19
C VAL A 196 9.69 -8.15 1.31
N ILE A 197 10.22 -7.86 0.12
CA ILE A 197 10.74 -8.88 -0.79
C ILE A 197 12.10 -8.43 -1.31
N ARG A 198 13.11 -9.31 -1.26
CA ARG A 198 14.37 -9.14 -1.98
C ARG A 198 14.31 -9.90 -3.30
N SER A 199 14.65 -9.25 -4.41
CA SER A 199 14.63 -9.88 -5.74
C SER A 199 15.59 -9.22 -6.73
N THR A 200 16.24 -10.03 -7.56
CA THR A 200 17.05 -9.55 -8.69
C THR A 200 16.22 -8.76 -9.70
N ARG A 201 14.90 -9.02 -9.81
CA ARG A 201 14.02 -8.26 -10.70
C ARG A 201 13.90 -6.79 -10.30
N ILE A 202 13.98 -6.50 -9.00
CA ILE A 202 13.97 -5.12 -8.50
C ILE A 202 15.32 -4.45 -8.80
N GLU A 203 16.43 -5.17 -8.63
CA GLU A 203 17.77 -4.66 -8.99
C GLU A 203 17.88 -4.35 -10.49
N GLU A 204 17.29 -5.18 -11.34
CA GLU A 204 17.22 -4.96 -12.79
C GLU A 204 16.32 -3.76 -13.13
N ALA A 205 15.11 -3.71 -12.56
CA ALA A 205 14.16 -2.63 -12.84
C ALA A 205 14.66 -1.26 -12.35
N ALA A 206 15.40 -1.22 -11.24
CA ALA A 206 16.03 -0.01 -10.72
C ALA A 206 17.07 0.62 -11.68
N GLN A 207 17.64 -0.15 -12.61
CA GLN A 207 18.59 0.39 -13.60
C GLN A 207 17.90 1.20 -14.71
N GLU A 208 16.58 1.06 -14.86
CA GLU A 208 15.83 1.63 -15.98
C GLU A 208 14.69 2.57 -15.53
N ASP A 209 14.29 2.56 -14.26
CA ASP A 209 13.18 3.36 -13.72
C ASP A 209 13.62 4.22 -12.51
N GLU A 210 13.55 5.55 -12.68
CA GLU A 210 13.93 6.55 -11.66
C GLU A 210 13.16 6.39 -10.34
N TRP A 211 11.90 5.96 -10.40
CA TRP A 211 11.12 5.73 -9.20
C TRP A 211 11.60 4.48 -8.47
N ILE A 212 11.84 3.39 -9.18
CA ILE A 212 12.34 2.14 -8.57
C ILE A 212 13.73 2.39 -7.97
N GLU A 213 14.63 3.04 -8.70
CA GLU A 213 15.96 3.42 -8.21
C GLU A 213 15.88 4.21 -6.90
N ALA A 214 14.98 5.19 -6.82
CA ALA A 214 14.87 6.07 -5.64
C ALA A 214 14.11 5.46 -4.46
N SER A 215 13.25 4.46 -4.69
CA SER A 215 12.31 3.93 -3.69
C SER A 215 12.65 2.51 -3.22
N THR A 216 13.71 1.91 -3.75
CA THR A 216 14.19 0.58 -3.39
C THR A 216 15.67 0.63 -3.05
N ASP A 217 16.14 -0.36 -2.28
CA ASP A 217 17.54 -0.44 -1.87
C ASP A 217 18.00 -1.90 -1.85
N GLN A 218 19.16 -2.21 -2.41
CA GLN A 218 19.74 -3.57 -2.48
C GLN A 218 18.77 -4.66 -3.00
N GLY A 219 17.87 -4.30 -3.92
CA GLY A 219 16.88 -5.21 -4.47
C GLY A 219 15.67 -5.48 -3.56
N PHE A 220 15.55 -4.75 -2.44
CA PHE A 220 14.39 -4.80 -1.56
C PHE A 220 13.27 -3.89 -2.06
N MET A 221 12.06 -4.42 -2.09
CA MET A 221 10.82 -3.65 -2.20
C MET A 221 9.93 -3.93 -1.00
N ALA A 222 9.02 -3.01 -0.67
CA ALA A 222 7.97 -3.24 0.31
C ALA A 222 6.61 -2.72 -0.19
N TYR A 223 5.52 -3.29 0.29
CA TYR A 223 4.17 -2.77 0.08
C TYR A 223 3.29 -2.98 1.32
N LEU A 224 2.30 -2.09 1.50
CA LEU A 224 1.29 -2.25 2.55
C LEU A 224 0.37 -3.43 2.21
N ASN A 225 0.28 -4.39 3.11
CA ASN A 225 -0.36 -5.68 2.86
C ASN A 225 -1.86 -5.68 3.23
N VAL A 226 -2.60 -4.74 2.64
CA VAL A 226 -4.06 -4.59 2.84
C VAL A 226 -4.75 -4.55 1.48
N CYS A 227 -5.51 -5.58 1.15
CA CYS A 227 -6.20 -5.70 -0.14
C CYS A 227 -7.18 -4.54 -0.36
N THR A 228 -7.10 -3.87 -1.50
CA THR A 228 -7.90 -2.69 -1.82
C THR A 228 -9.38 -2.99 -2.12
N HIS A 229 -9.78 -4.27 -2.14
CA HIS A 229 -11.17 -4.70 -2.31
C HIS A 229 -11.97 -4.63 -1.00
N PHE A 230 -11.71 -5.57 -0.09
CA PHE A 230 -12.36 -5.70 1.21
C PHE A 230 -11.35 -6.01 2.32
N CYS A 231 -10.17 -5.40 2.22
CA CYS A 231 -9.23 -5.22 3.33
C CYS A 231 -8.65 -6.50 3.94
N CYS A 232 -8.81 -7.66 3.28
CA CYS A 232 -8.09 -8.88 3.64
C CYS A 232 -6.57 -8.69 3.45
N ILE A 233 -5.78 -9.51 4.13
CA ILE A 233 -4.31 -9.53 4.01
C ILE A 233 -3.94 -10.59 2.94
N PRO A 234 -3.42 -10.21 1.76
CA PRO A 234 -2.94 -11.18 0.79
C PRO A 234 -1.56 -11.75 1.16
N GLY A 235 -1.21 -12.89 0.57
CA GLY A 235 0.08 -13.56 0.77
C GLY A 235 0.89 -13.63 -0.51
N TYR A 236 2.16 -13.25 -0.46
CA TYR A 236 3.11 -13.48 -1.56
C TYR A 236 3.58 -14.93 -1.55
N LYS A 237 3.36 -15.67 -2.64
CA LYS A 237 3.72 -17.09 -2.77
C LYS A 237 3.29 -17.98 -1.58
N GLN A 238 2.13 -17.70 -0.96
CA GLN A 238 1.64 -18.47 0.20
C GLN A 238 0.63 -19.57 -0.15
N LEU A 239 -0.03 -19.48 -1.30
CA LEU A 239 -1.12 -20.38 -1.68
C LEU A 239 -0.83 -21.00 -3.05
N GLU A 240 -0.62 -22.31 -3.12
CA GLU A 240 -0.38 -23.03 -4.40
C GLU A 240 -1.47 -22.75 -5.45
N GLU A 241 -2.71 -22.57 -5.00
CA GLU A 241 -3.87 -22.29 -5.85
C GLU A 241 -3.79 -20.95 -6.59
N SER A 242 -2.93 -20.01 -6.15
CA SER A 242 -2.67 -18.74 -6.85
C SER A 242 -2.21 -18.97 -8.30
N SER A 243 -1.53 -20.08 -8.57
CA SER A 243 -1.08 -20.49 -9.92
C SER A 243 -2.25 -20.68 -10.90
N ARG A 244 -3.43 -21.11 -10.41
CA ARG A 244 -4.64 -21.26 -11.26
C ARG A 244 -5.16 -19.92 -11.78
N TYR A 245 -4.76 -18.83 -11.14
CA TYR A 245 -5.12 -17.46 -11.48
C TYR A 245 -3.98 -16.68 -12.13
N GLY A 246 -2.87 -17.35 -12.50
CA GLY A 246 -1.72 -16.72 -13.13
C GLY A 246 -0.87 -15.86 -12.19
N VAL A 247 -1.01 -16.05 -10.87
CA VAL A 247 -0.29 -15.27 -9.84
C VAL A 247 0.48 -16.19 -8.88
N GLY A 248 1.03 -17.28 -9.41
CA GLY A 248 1.90 -18.21 -8.68
C GLY A 248 3.14 -17.54 -8.08
N ASP A 249 3.70 -16.58 -8.82
CA ASP A 249 4.87 -15.77 -8.43
C ASP A 249 4.50 -14.41 -7.86
N GLY A 250 3.24 -14.24 -7.47
CA GLY A 250 2.70 -12.96 -7.04
C GLY A 250 2.07 -13.00 -5.65
N THR A 251 1.42 -11.90 -5.33
CA THR A 251 0.68 -11.70 -4.10
C THR A 251 -0.79 -12.00 -4.35
N TYR A 252 -1.37 -12.92 -3.57
CA TYR A 252 -2.72 -13.42 -3.82
C TYR A 252 -3.65 -13.25 -2.62
N CYS A 253 -4.81 -12.65 -2.86
CA CYS A 253 -5.89 -12.47 -1.90
C CYS A 253 -7.02 -13.48 -2.16
N VAL A 254 -7.06 -14.56 -1.37
CA VAL A 254 -8.06 -15.65 -1.55
C VAL A 254 -9.50 -15.18 -1.34
N CYS A 255 -9.75 -14.16 -0.52
CA CYS A 255 -11.09 -13.70 -0.15
C CYS A 255 -12.00 -13.49 -1.38
N HIS A 256 -11.46 -12.88 -2.43
CA HIS A 256 -12.18 -12.62 -3.68
C HIS A 256 -11.28 -12.79 -4.90
N GLN A 257 -10.21 -13.57 -4.77
CA GLN A 257 -9.33 -13.97 -5.88
C GLN A 257 -8.66 -12.79 -6.60
N SER A 258 -8.25 -11.76 -5.84
CA SER A 258 -7.43 -10.66 -6.39
C SER A 258 -5.96 -11.05 -6.35
N GLY A 259 -5.25 -10.78 -7.44
CA GLY A 259 -3.83 -11.11 -7.56
C GLY A 259 -3.02 -9.92 -8.06
N TYR A 260 -1.78 -9.84 -7.60
CA TYR A 260 -0.88 -8.73 -7.82
C TYR A 260 0.51 -9.23 -8.21
N ASP A 261 1.19 -8.47 -9.06
CA ASP A 261 2.61 -8.67 -9.40
C ASP A 261 3.45 -7.66 -8.62
N PRO A 262 4.24 -8.10 -7.62
CA PRO A 262 5.05 -7.19 -6.81
C PRO A 262 6.23 -6.58 -7.56
N PHE A 263 6.62 -7.13 -8.72
CA PHE A 263 7.80 -6.69 -9.46
C PHE A 263 7.49 -5.68 -10.56
N THR A 264 6.21 -5.42 -10.81
CA THR A 264 5.76 -4.34 -11.69
C THR A 264 5.15 -3.24 -10.84
N LEU A 265 5.78 -2.07 -10.82
CA LEU A 265 5.25 -0.90 -10.12
C LEU A 265 4.52 0.04 -11.09
N GLU A 266 3.31 0.45 -10.74
CA GLU A 266 2.47 1.31 -11.57
C GLU A 266 1.83 2.44 -10.75
N GLN A 267 1.43 3.51 -11.45
CA GLN A 267 0.63 4.57 -10.85
C GLN A 267 -0.83 4.15 -10.79
N ALA A 268 -1.43 4.24 -9.59
CA ALA A 268 -2.85 4.03 -9.40
C ALA A 268 -3.50 5.24 -8.73
N LEU A 269 -4.54 5.76 -9.38
CA LEU A 269 -5.40 6.79 -8.80
C LEU A 269 -6.35 6.16 -7.77
N PHE A 270 -6.52 6.82 -6.63
CA PHE A 270 -7.55 6.46 -5.67
C PHE A 270 -7.98 7.66 -4.83
N VAL A 271 -9.06 7.46 -4.07
CA VAL A 271 -9.53 8.44 -3.09
C VAL A 271 -9.00 8.02 -1.73
N ALA A 272 -7.96 8.72 -1.26
CA ALA A 272 -7.51 8.65 0.11
C ALA A 272 -8.65 9.11 1.02
N ARG A 273 -8.98 8.31 2.02
CA ARG A 273 -10.05 8.66 2.95
C ARG A 273 -9.51 9.65 3.97
N PRO A 274 -10.24 10.74 4.25
CA PRO A 274 -9.78 11.72 5.22
C PRO A 274 -9.67 11.08 6.60
N ARG A 275 -8.64 11.48 7.35
CA ARG A 275 -8.45 11.04 8.74
C ARG A 275 -9.51 11.69 9.64
N PRO A 276 -10.13 10.95 10.57
CA PRO A 276 -11.03 11.53 11.56
C PRO A 276 -10.35 12.60 12.43
N ASP A 277 -11.11 13.58 12.91
CA ASP A 277 -10.66 14.55 13.92
C ASP A 277 -10.59 13.92 15.33
#